data_AF-A0A7S3XKZ2-F1
#
_entry.id   AF-A0A7S3XKZ2-F1
#
_cell.length_a   1.000
_cell.length_b   1.000
_cell.length_c   1.000
_cell.angle_alpha   90.00
_cell.angle_beta   90.00
_cell.angle_gamma   90.00
#
_symmetry.space_group_name_H-M   'P 1'
#
loop_
_entity.id
_entity.type
_entity.pdbx_description
1 polymer ?
#
loop_
_entity_poly.entity_id
_entity_poly.type
_entity_poly.pdbx_seq_one_letter_code
_entity_poly.pdbx_strand_id
1 'polypeptide(L)'
;AAPAEAPAGPWEGEAEGGPHPFRPASRAEEGPGDIVRNPLKQDTERAKRTVIALRKVAREGRVNEKEKQILLAELIRSTSAKKLSHLEISYELLLEQADYQNIERFEEALDDFADQCKTIAHEMIMN
;
A
#
# COMPACT_ATOMS: atom_id res chain seq x y z
N ALA A 1 8.44 20.31 -60.30
CA ALA A 1 7.51 19.55 -61.16
C ALA A 1 7.29 18.18 -60.51
N ALA A 2 6.04 17.76 -60.33
CA ALA A 2 5.65 16.38 -60.02
C ALA A 2 5.87 15.49 -61.29
N PRO A 3 5.72 14.14 -61.32
CA PRO A 3 4.62 13.38 -60.69
C PRO A 3 4.86 11.88 -60.28
N ALA A 4 3.84 11.31 -59.61
CA ALA A 4 3.18 9.98 -59.81
C ALA A 4 3.99 8.66 -59.90
N GLU A 5 3.50 7.44 -59.65
CA GLU A 5 2.37 6.79 -58.95
C GLU A 5 2.52 5.27 -59.28
N ALA A 6 2.09 4.39 -58.37
CA ALA A 6 1.67 2.97 -58.58
C ALA A 6 2.75 1.87 -58.82
N PRO A 7 2.39 0.56 -58.79
CA PRO A 7 2.00 -0.21 -57.60
C PRO A 7 2.75 -1.57 -57.48
N ALA A 8 2.94 -2.09 -56.25
CA ALA A 8 3.47 -3.43 -56.05
C ALA A 8 2.37 -4.48 -56.24
N GLY A 9 2.61 -5.39 -57.20
CA GLY A 9 1.78 -6.55 -57.49
C GLY A 9 1.93 -7.71 -56.49
N PRO A 10 1.18 -8.80 -56.74
CA PRO A 10 0.68 -9.74 -55.72
C PRO A 10 1.55 -11.01 -55.57
N TRP A 11 0.96 -12.06 -54.98
CA TRP A 11 1.35 -13.49 -54.92
C TRP A 11 2.48 -13.89 -53.97
N GLU A 12 2.14 -14.46 -52.81
CA GLU A 12 2.70 -15.68 -52.15
C GLU A 12 1.74 -15.98 -50.97
N GLY A 13 1.17 -17.14 -50.69
CA GLY A 13 1.16 -18.48 -51.25
C GLY A 13 0.26 -19.31 -50.32
N GLU A 14 -0.67 -20.09 -50.86
CA GLU A 14 -1.51 -21.03 -50.11
C GLU A 14 -0.80 -22.39 -49.94
N ALA A 15 -0.76 -22.91 -48.72
CA ALA A 15 -0.47 -24.31 -48.34
C ALA A 15 -0.58 -24.37 -46.81
N GLU A 16 -1.25 -25.29 -46.11
CA GLU A 16 -1.97 -26.51 -46.40
C GLU A 16 -2.93 -26.75 -45.21
N GLY A 17 -4.13 -27.24 -45.48
CA GLY A 17 -5.07 -27.68 -44.45
C GLY A 17 -4.79 -29.12 -44.01
N GLY A 18 -4.60 -29.33 -42.71
CA GLY A 18 -4.66 -30.63 -42.05
C GLY A 18 -5.52 -30.53 -40.78
N PRO A 19 -6.47 -31.46 -40.54
CA PRO A 19 -7.29 -31.43 -39.34
C PRO A 19 -6.61 -32.23 -38.23
N HIS A 20 -6.44 -31.68 -37.03
CA HIS A 20 -6.53 -32.51 -35.83
C HIS A 20 -7.07 -31.75 -34.61
N PRO A 21 -7.85 -32.45 -33.77
CA PRO A 21 -8.68 -31.90 -32.70
C PRO A 21 -7.91 -31.93 -31.38
N PHE A 22 -8.01 -30.89 -30.55
CA PHE A 22 -7.96 -30.97 -29.09
C PHE A 22 -8.33 -29.59 -28.56
N ARG A 23 -9.62 -29.38 -28.32
CA ARG A 23 -10.11 -28.20 -27.60
C ARG A 23 -10.35 -28.64 -26.15
N PRO A 24 -9.48 -28.33 -25.18
CA PRO A 24 -9.85 -28.48 -23.79
C PRO A 24 -10.87 -27.40 -23.44
N ALA A 25 -12.04 -27.85 -22.98
CA ALA A 25 -13.02 -27.03 -22.31
C ALA A 25 -12.42 -26.46 -21.02
N SER A 26 -12.58 -25.16 -20.80
CA SER A 26 -12.73 -24.46 -19.50
C SER A 26 -12.47 -22.98 -19.70
N ARG A 27 -13.44 -22.26 -20.28
CA ARG A 27 -13.51 -20.81 -20.04
C ARG A 27 -14.20 -20.66 -18.70
N ALA A 28 -13.40 -20.55 -17.65
CA ALA A 28 -13.88 -20.14 -16.34
C ALA A 28 -14.59 -18.80 -16.52
N GLU A 29 -15.86 -18.78 -16.12
CA GLU A 29 -16.64 -17.58 -15.90
C GLU A 29 -15.93 -16.76 -14.81
N GLU A 30 -15.26 -15.67 -15.21
CA GLU A 30 -14.86 -14.63 -14.27
C GLU A 30 -16.13 -13.87 -13.85
N GLY A 31 -16.82 -14.43 -12.85
CA GLY A 31 -17.83 -13.70 -12.09
C GLY A 31 -17.20 -12.50 -11.37
N PRO A 32 -17.99 -11.47 -11.04
CA PRO A 32 -17.49 -10.26 -10.38
C PRO A 32 -16.85 -10.65 -9.05
N GLY A 33 -15.53 -10.44 -8.97
CA GLY A 33 -14.71 -10.86 -7.85
C GLY A 33 -15.22 -10.30 -6.54
N ASP A 34 -15.68 -11.21 -5.68
CA ASP A 34 -15.66 -10.99 -4.24
C ASP A 34 -14.23 -10.60 -3.86
N ILE A 35 -14.03 -9.31 -3.56
CA ILE A 35 -12.78 -8.82 -2.96
C ILE A 35 -12.73 -9.41 -1.56
N VAL A 36 -12.29 -10.66 -1.46
CA VAL A 36 -11.91 -11.27 -0.20
C VAL A 36 -10.74 -10.44 0.33
N ARG A 37 -11.02 -9.50 1.22
CA ARG A 37 -10.01 -8.73 1.94
C ARG A 37 -9.13 -9.75 2.66
N ASN A 38 -7.92 -9.97 2.14
CA ASN A 38 -6.95 -10.82 2.80
C ASN A 38 -6.46 -10.08 4.04
N PRO A 39 -6.83 -10.52 5.26
CA PRO A 39 -6.53 -9.79 6.50
C PRO A 39 -5.02 -9.59 6.68
N LEU A 40 -4.19 -10.55 6.25
CA LEU A 40 -2.74 -10.45 6.33
C LEU A 40 -2.16 -9.32 5.47
N LYS A 41 -2.76 -9.06 4.30
CA LYS A 41 -2.36 -7.94 3.43
C LYS A 41 -2.76 -6.61 4.06
N GLN A 42 -3.92 -6.57 4.70
CA GLN A 42 -4.43 -5.35 5.34
C GLN A 42 -3.59 -4.95 6.55
N ASP A 43 -3.20 -5.91 7.39
CA ASP A 43 -2.33 -5.67 8.55
C ASP A 43 -0.94 -5.18 8.12
N THR A 44 -0.38 -5.78 7.07
CA THR A 44 0.93 -5.38 6.53
C THR A 44 0.90 -3.96 5.96
N GLU A 45 -0.14 -3.59 5.22
CA GLU A 45 -0.28 -2.24 4.66
C GLU A 45 -0.51 -1.17 5.73
N ARG A 46 -1.28 -1.49 6.78
CA ARG A 46 -1.47 -0.62 7.93
C ARG A 46 -0.14 -0.32 8.61
N ALA A 47 0.61 -1.37 8.99
CA ALA A 47 1.92 -1.23 9.61
C ALA A 47 2.87 -0.38 8.77
N LYS A 48 2.92 -0.57 7.45
CA LYS A 48 3.74 0.25 6.53
C LYS A 48 3.38 1.73 6.59
N ARG A 49 2.08 2.07 6.56
CA ARG A 49 1.65 3.48 6.62
C ARG A 49 2.01 4.11 7.96
N THR A 50 1.83 3.37 9.06
CA THR A 50 2.25 3.79 10.40
C THR A 50 3.76 4.03 10.47
N VAL A 51 4.59 3.16 9.87
CA VAL A 51 6.05 3.39 9.76
C VAL A 51 6.36 4.67 9.01
N ILE A 52 5.66 4.94 7.90
CA ILE A 52 5.89 6.16 7.10
C ILE A 52 5.57 7.41 7.92
N ALA A 53 4.45 7.40 8.65
CA ALA A 53 4.06 8.51 9.52
C ALA A 53 5.04 8.70 10.68
N LEU A 54 5.43 7.63 11.36
CA LEU A 54 6.44 7.67 12.43
C LEU A 54 7.77 8.25 11.92
N ARG A 55 8.18 7.88 10.71
CA ARG A 55 9.39 8.45 10.07
C ARG A 55 9.20 9.92 9.72
N LYS A 56 8.00 10.37 9.34
CA LYS A 56 7.70 11.79 9.09
C LYS A 56 7.90 12.59 10.38
N VAL A 57 7.18 12.24 11.46
CA VAL A 57 7.25 12.99 12.72
C VAL A 57 8.63 12.96 13.37
N ALA A 58 9.39 11.87 13.21
CA ALA A 58 10.78 11.82 13.68
C ALA A 58 11.73 12.72 12.87
N ARG A 59 11.57 12.77 11.55
CA ARG A 59 12.36 13.66 10.68
C ARG A 59 12.09 15.14 10.95
N GLU A 60 10.88 15.46 11.37
CA GLU A 60 10.48 16.81 11.78
C GLU A 60 10.91 17.16 13.21
N GLY A 61 11.58 16.23 13.91
CA GLY A 61 12.06 16.45 15.28
C GLY A 61 10.96 16.38 16.34
N ARG A 62 9.74 15.99 15.96
CA ARG A 62 8.61 15.82 16.89
C ARG A 62 8.80 14.59 17.79
N VAL A 63 9.56 13.59 17.34
CA VAL A 63 9.92 12.38 18.09
C VAL A 63 11.44 12.17 17.97
N ASN A 64 12.12 11.81 19.06
CA ASN A 64 13.57 11.59 19.03
C ASN A 64 13.94 10.19 18.48
N GLU A 65 15.21 10.00 18.11
CA GLU A 65 15.64 8.72 17.51
C GLU A 65 15.45 7.53 18.46
N LYS A 66 15.61 7.72 19.77
CA LYS A 66 15.43 6.64 20.76
C LYS A 66 13.97 6.19 20.82
N GLU A 67 13.03 7.12 20.93
CA GLU A 67 11.59 6.87 20.91
C GLU A 67 11.19 6.17 19.61
N LYS A 68 11.66 6.67 18.46
CA LYS A 68 11.42 6.05 17.16
C LYS A 68 11.87 4.59 17.10
N GLN A 69 13.07 4.26 17.60
CA GLN A 69 13.57 2.87 17.58
C GLN A 69 12.70 1.96 18.45
N ILE A 70 12.27 2.43 19.62
CA ILE A 70 11.39 1.67 20.53
C ILE A 70 10.02 1.43 19.87
N LEU A 71 9.43 2.47 19.28
CA LEU A 71 8.13 2.38 18.59
C LEU A 71 8.18 1.46 17.37
N LEU A 72 9.28 1.49 16.59
CA LEU A 72 9.48 0.56 15.48
C LEU A 72 9.60 -0.89 15.96
N ALA A 73 10.33 -1.13 17.05
CA ALA A 73 10.45 -2.46 17.62
C ALA A 73 9.11 -2.98 18.14
N GLU A 74 8.29 -2.12 18.76
CA GLU A 74 6.93 -2.48 19.16
C GLU A 74 6.08 -2.84 17.96
N LEU A 75 6.04 -1.99 16.94
CA LEU A 75 5.24 -2.21 15.75
C LEU A 75 5.58 -3.55 15.08
N ILE A 76 6.87 -3.86 14.92
CA ILE A 76 7.33 -5.16 14.37
C ILE A 76 6.84 -6.32 15.25
N ARG A 77 6.93 -6.18 16.58
CA ARG A 77 6.47 -7.19 17.53
C ARG A 77 4.97 -7.41 17.42
N SER A 78 4.15 -6.37 17.43
CA SER A 78 2.70 -6.47 17.33
C SER A 78 2.28 -7.07 15.97
N THR A 79 2.88 -6.60 14.86
CA THR A 79 2.63 -7.17 13.52
C THR A 79 2.98 -8.66 13.47
N SER A 80 4.11 -9.08 14.02
CA SER A 80 4.51 -10.50 14.06
C SER A 80 3.56 -11.36 14.90
N ALA A 81 2.98 -10.77 15.95
CA ALA A 81 2.00 -11.41 16.82
C ALA A 81 0.56 -11.33 16.27
N LYS A 82 0.35 -10.72 15.10
CA LYS A 82 -0.99 -10.39 14.54
C LYS A 82 -1.87 -9.64 15.55
N LYS A 83 -1.25 -8.76 16.33
CA LYS A 83 -1.91 -7.88 17.28
C LYS A 83 -1.85 -6.46 16.75
N LEU A 84 -2.93 -5.72 16.97
CA LEU A 84 -2.97 -4.31 16.68
C LEU A 84 -2.16 -3.56 17.73
N SER A 85 -1.18 -2.76 17.29
CA SER A 85 -0.40 -1.92 18.19
C SER A 85 -1.16 -0.64 18.56
N HIS A 86 -0.89 -0.09 19.74
CA HIS A 86 -1.41 1.23 20.11
C HIS A 86 -0.96 2.31 19.12
N LEU A 87 0.24 2.16 18.54
CA LEU A 87 0.77 3.07 17.54
C LEU A 87 -0.06 3.06 16.23
N GLU A 88 -0.47 1.88 15.77
CA GLU A 88 -1.36 1.76 14.61
C GLU A 88 -2.74 2.35 14.89
N ILE A 89 -3.27 2.17 16.09
CA ILE A 89 -4.55 2.78 16.50
C ILE A 89 -4.44 4.29 16.49
N SER A 90 -3.41 4.86 17.13
CA SER A 90 -3.19 6.32 17.14
C SER A 90 -3.05 6.88 15.73
N TYR A 91 -2.38 6.15 14.83
CA TYR A 91 -2.27 6.57 13.45
C TYR A 91 -3.60 6.48 12.69
N GLU A 92 -4.41 5.43 12.89
CA GLU A 92 -5.73 5.33 12.27
C GLU A 92 -6.66 6.45 12.73
N LEU A 93 -6.64 6.80 14.03
CA LEU A 93 -7.38 7.93 14.56
C LEU A 93 -6.95 9.26 13.93
N LEU A 94 -5.64 9.44 13.69
CA LEU A 94 -5.14 10.57 12.91
C LEU A 94 -5.77 10.60 11.51
N LEU A 95 -5.86 9.46 10.82
CA LEU A 95 -6.43 9.44 9.46
C LEU A 95 -7.93 9.75 9.43
N GLU A 96 -8.65 9.44 10.51
CA GLU A 96 -10.07 9.78 10.67
C GLU A 96 -10.28 11.27 10.95
N GLN A 97 -9.36 11.90 11.68
CA GLN A 97 -9.41 13.32 12.02
C GLN A 97 -8.81 14.21 10.92
N ALA A 98 -7.89 13.67 10.14
CA ALA A 98 -7.22 14.35 9.05
C ALA A 98 -8.19 14.62 7.89
N ASP A 99 -8.58 15.89 7.73
CA ASP A 99 -9.06 16.38 6.44
C ASP A 99 -7.85 16.61 5.53
N TYR A 100 -7.55 15.66 4.64
CA TYR A 100 -6.43 15.77 3.70
C TYR A 100 -6.51 16.98 2.76
N GLN A 101 -7.68 17.63 2.65
CA GLN A 101 -7.82 18.85 1.87
C GLN A 101 -7.46 20.11 2.67
N ASN A 102 -7.36 20.00 4.00
CA ASN A 102 -6.97 21.06 4.91
C ASN A 102 -5.61 20.76 5.54
N ILE A 103 -4.56 21.40 5.00
CA ILE A 103 -3.18 21.21 5.43
C ILE A 103 -2.99 21.56 6.92
N GLU A 104 -3.67 22.59 7.42
CA GLU A 104 -3.56 23.01 8.83
C GLU A 104 -4.10 21.91 9.76
N ARG A 105 -5.28 21.36 9.45
CA ARG A 105 -5.86 20.24 10.20
C ARG A 105 -5.02 18.97 10.13
N PHE A 106 -4.38 18.73 8.99
CA PHE A 106 -3.48 17.59 8.85
C PHE A 106 -2.21 17.72 9.70
N GLU A 107 -1.64 18.93 9.79
CA GLU A 107 -0.48 19.18 10.65
C GLU A 107 -0.86 19.15 12.14
N GLU A 108 -2.03 19.67 12.53
CA GLU A 108 -2.57 19.51 13.89
C GLU A 108 -2.72 18.02 14.25
N ALA A 109 -3.32 17.22 13.37
CA ALA A 109 -3.46 15.78 13.61
C ALA A 109 -2.10 15.08 13.73
N LEU A 110 -1.09 15.51 12.95
CA LEU A 110 0.28 15.00 13.07
C LEU A 110 0.97 15.36 14.38
N ASP A 111 0.69 16.54 14.93
CA ASP A 111 1.17 16.93 16.26
C ASP A 111 0.55 16.02 17.33
N ASP A 112 -0.77 15.79 17.27
CA ASP A 112 -1.45 14.86 18.18
C ASP A 112 -0.88 13.44 18.07
N PHE A 113 -0.63 12.95 16.86
CA PHE A 113 0.00 11.65 16.66
C PHE A 113 1.42 11.59 17.21
N ALA A 114 2.20 12.66 17.08
CA ALA A 114 3.54 12.73 17.64
C ALA A 114 3.52 12.68 19.18
N ASP A 115 2.54 13.33 19.81
CA ASP A 115 2.38 13.29 21.27
C ASP A 115 1.94 11.91 21.77
N GLN A 116 1.08 11.22 21.02
CA GLN A 116 0.77 9.81 21.26
C GLN A 116 2.03 8.93 21.13
N CYS A 117 2.85 9.16 20.10
CA CYS A 117 4.12 8.42 19.92
C CYS A 117 5.04 8.58 21.14
N LYS A 118 5.23 9.80 21.65
CA LYS A 118 6.06 10.05 22.84
C LYS A 118 5.50 9.34 24.06
N THR A 119 4.19 9.43 24.27
CA THR A 119 3.52 8.80 25.41
C THR A 119 3.73 7.30 25.41
N ILE A 120 3.45 6.64 24.28
CA ILE A 120 3.67 5.20 24.11
C ILE A 120 5.15 4.85 24.33
N ALA A 121 6.07 5.60 23.73
CA ALA A 121 7.51 5.34 23.88
C ALA A 121 7.97 5.48 25.35
N HIS A 122 7.47 6.47 26.08
CA HIS A 122 7.78 6.65 27.49
C HIS A 122 7.23 5.53 28.36
N GLU A 123 5.98 5.10 28.14
CA GLU A 123 5.39 3.95 28.85
C GLU A 123 6.23 2.68 28.64
N MET A 124 6.76 2.48 27.43
CA MET A 124 7.62 1.35 27.11
C MET A 124 9.04 1.43 27.70
N ILE A 125 9.51 2.63 28.04
CA ILE A 125 10.81 2.83 28.71
C ILE A 125 10.71 2.59 30.21
N MET A 126 9.55 2.91 30.80
CA MET A 126 9.31 2.79 32.24
C MET A 126 8.92 1.38 32.69
N ASN A 127 8.50 0.51 31.75
CA ASN A 127 8.20 -0.90 31.96
C ASN A 127 9.38 -1.81 31.61
#